data_AF-F5LSH8-F1
#
_entry.id   AF-F5LSH8-F1
#
_cell.length_a   1.000
_cell.length_b   1.000
_cell.length_c   1.000
_cell.angle_alpha   90.00
_cell.angle_beta   90.00
_cell.angle_gamma   90.00
#
_symmetry.space_group_name_H-M   'P 1'
#
loop_
_entity.id
_entity.type
_entity.pdbx_description
1 polymer ?
#
loop_
_entity_poly.entity_id
_entity_poly.type
_entity_poly.pdbx_seq_one_letter_code
_entity_poly.pdbx_strand_id
1 'polypeptide(L)'
;MYLHALNVCMISTLIGINMNLNPQQLKELAIGALLHDVGKLDRITDDEAKDDRLHHTWRGFELLKAKREYSLLIAHVAFQHHETPDGLGKPRRLLGEQIHLYAKIVSAANTYDNLLQGSGLDAGLLPHVAIEHMMAMAGTKLDRDILIHFLRTVSVYPTGISVRLSTRETGVVVGQHRGLPGRPVVRIIKQGGGKEYDVKEMDLAKHTTLFIEHVLA
;
A
#
# COMPACT_ATOMS: atom_id res chain seq x y z
N MET A 1 12.02 -8.10 -5.68
CA MET A 1 11.17 -9.29 -5.50
C MET A 1 11.00 -9.69 -4.03
N TYR A 2 12.04 -10.11 -3.28
CA TYR A 2 11.87 -10.54 -1.88
C TYR A 2 11.40 -9.42 -0.93
N LEU A 3 12.05 -8.25 -0.96
CA LEU A 3 11.63 -7.10 -0.14
C LEU A 3 10.21 -6.63 -0.50
N HIS A 4 9.91 -6.55 -1.79
CA HIS A 4 8.57 -6.25 -2.32
C HIS A 4 7.51 -7.20 -1.76
N ALA A 5 7.70 -8.51 -1.91
CA ALA A 5 6.75 -9.50 -1.39
C ALA A 5 6.54 -9.40 0.12
N LEU A 6 7.60 -9.10 0.87
CA LEU A 6 7.51 -8.89 2.32
C LEU A 6 6.73 -7.61 2.66
N ASN A 7 7.00 -6.50 1.98
CA ASN A 7 6.28 -5.23 2.18
C ASN A 7 4.79 -5.37 1.86
N VAL A 8 4.47 -5.97 0.72
CA VAL A 8 3.09 -6.26 0.31
C VAL A 8 2.40 -7.12 1.37
N CYS A 9 3.06 -8.19 1.84
CA CYS A 9 2.55 -9.05 2.91
C CYS A 9 2.26 -8.29 4.21
N MET A 10 3.22 -7.47 4.67
CA MET A 10 3.06 -6.68 5.91
C MET A 10 1.88 -5.71 5.78
N ILE A 11 1.83 -4.94 4.70
CA ILE A 11 0.77 -3.94 4.48
C ILE A 11 -0.59 -4.62 4.35
N SER A 12 -0.70 -5.69 3.55
CA SER A 12 -1.95 -6.47 3.42
C SER A 12 -2.43 -7.00 4.76
N THR A 13 -1.52 -7.54 5.58
CA THR A 13 -1.86 -8.05 6.91
C THR A 13 -2.38 -6.95 7.82
N LEU A 14 -1.75 -5.77 7.82
CA LEU A 14 -2.20 -4.63 8.61
C LEU A 14 -3.58 -4.11 8.15
N ILE A 15 -3.84 -4.07 6.84
CA ILE A 15 -5.17 -3.77 6.30
C ILE A 15 -6.18 -4.80 6.83
N GLY A 16 -5.85 -6.09 6.75
CA GLY A 16 -6.70 -7.18 7.25
C GLY A 16 -7.02 -7.06 8.74
N ILE A 17 -6.04 -6.67 9.56
CA ILE A 17 -6.24 -6.42 11.00
C ILE A 17 -7.23 -5.27 11.20
N ASN A 18 -7.06 -4.17 10.45
CA ASN A 18 -7.97 -3.02 10.50
C ASN A 18 -9.38 -3.35 9.97
N MET A 19 -9.53 -4.41 9.19
CA MET A 19 -10.81 -4.97 8.74
C MET A 19 -11.38 -6.02 9.71
N ASN A 20 -10.72 -6.28 10.84
CA ASN A 20 -11.09 -7.30 11.84
C ASN A 20 -11.15 -8.73 11.27
N LEU A 21 -10.29 -9.05 10.30
CA LEU A 21 -10.13 -10.44 9.84
C LEU A 21 -9.65 -11.32 11.01
N ASN A 22 -10.21 -12.53 11.10
CA ASN A 22 -9.84 -13.46 12.15
C ASN A 22 -8.42 -14.06 11.92
N PRO A 23 -7.81 -14.72 12.93
CA PRO A 23 -6.44 -15.23 12.80
C PRO A 23 -6.21 -16.17 11.61
N GLN A 24 -7.19 -17.01 11.27
CA GLN A 24 -7.09 -17.91 10.12
C GLN A 24 -7.13 -17.14 8.81
N GLN A 25 -8.03 -16.16 8.69
CA GLN A 25 -8.11 -15.30 7.51
C GLN A 25 -6.84 -14.46 7.31
N LEU A 26 -6.30 -13.90 8.40
CA LEU A 26 -5.02 -13.17 8.36
C LEU A 26 -3.87 -14.04 7.90
N LYS A 27 -3.81 -15.30 8.37
CA LYS A 27 -2.79 -16.26 7.94
C LYS A 27 -2.88 -16.54 6.45
N GLU A 28 -4.07 -16.80 5.92
CA GLU A 28 -4.27 -17.02 4.48
C GLU A 28 -3.93 -15.79 3.65
N LEU A 29 -4.38 -14.61 4.08
CA LEU A 29 -4.06 -13.34 3.45
C LEU A 29 -2.55 -13.09 3.41
N ALA A 30 -1.85 -13.29 4.53
CA ALA A 30 -0.40 -13.08 4.62
C ALA A 30 0.36 -14.05 3.70
N ILE A 31 0.00 -15.34 3.68
CA ILE A 31 0.64 -16.32 2.79
C ILE A 31 0.35 -15.99 1.32
N GLY A 32 -0.91 -15.68 0.99
CA GLY A 32 -1.28 -15.28 -0.37
C GLY A 32 -0.55 -14.02 -0.83
N ALA A 33 -0.44 -13.02 0.03
CA ALA A 33 0.27 -11.78 -0.24
C ALA A 33 1.77 -12.00 -0.42
N LEU A 34 2.39 -12.85 0.41
CA LEU A 34 3.82 -13.18 0.28
C LEU A 34 4.14 -13.94 -1.02
N LEU A 35 3.18 -14.74 -1.52
CA LEU A 35 3.33 -15.59 -2.69
C LEU A 35 2.64 -15.06 -3.95
N HIS A 36 2.11 -13.83 -3.93
CA HIS A 36 1.28 -13.30 -5.02
C HIS A 36 2.01 -13.35 -6.39
N ASP A 37 3.32 -13.13 -6.36
CA ASP A 37 4.22 -13.06 -7.52
C ASP A 37 4.98 -14.36 -7.80
N VAL A 38 4.68 -15.46 -7.11
CA VAL A 38 5.47 -16.72 -7.20
C VAL A 38 5.56 -17.27 -8.63
N GLY A 39 4.58 -16.96 -9.48
CA GLY A 39 4.59 -17.33 -10.90
C GLY A 39 5.72 -16.70 -11.70
N LYS A 40 6.31 -15.59 -11.26
CA LYS A 40 7.48 -14.96 -11.92
C LYS A 40 8.73 -15.84 -11.88
N LEU A 41 8.75 -16.86 -11.01
CA LEU A 41 9.85 -17.83 -10.92
C LEU A 41 9.77 -18.94 -11.98
N ASP A 42 8.61 -19.10 -12.63
CA ASP A 42 8.42 -20.12 -13.66
C ASP A 42 9.07 -19.67 -14.98
N ARG A 43 9.85 -20.55 -15.62
CA ARG A 43 10.66 -20.24 -16.80
C ARG A 43 9.84 -19.98 -18.05
N ILE A 44 8.60 -20.44 -18.07
CA ILE A 44 7.67 -20.23 -19.19
C ILE A 44 6.79 -19.00 -19.00
N THR A 45 6.96 -18.27 -17.88
CA THR A 45 6.20 -17.04 -17.62
C THR A 45 6.56 -15.96 -18.62
N ASP A 46 5.54 -15.35 -19.21
CA ASP A 46 5.63 -14.23 -20.13
C ASP A 46 4.40 -13.33 -19.91
N ASP A 47 4.61 -12.21 -19.21
CA ASP A 47 3.54 -11.25 -18.89
C ASP A 47 3.12 -10.40 -20.11
N GLU A 48 3.94 -10.38 -21.16
CA GLU A 48 3.67 -9.67 -22.41
C GLU A 48 2.99 -10.56 -23.46
N ALA A 49 3.00 -11.87 -23.26
CA ALA A 49 2.32 -12.82 -24.14
C ALA A 49 0.81 -12.54 -24.25
N LYS A 50 0.27 -12.85 -25.43
CA LYS A 50 -1.19 -12.79 -25.67
C LYS A 50 -1.97 -13.90 -24.96
N ASP A 51 -1.30 -15.00 -24.61
CA ASP A 51 -1.92 -16.10 -23.87
C ASP A 51 -1.88 -15.78 -22.38
N ASP A 52 -3.04 -15.45 -21.80
CA ASP A 52 -3.20 -15.17 -20.37
C ASP A 52 -2.69 -16.31 -19.48
N ARG A 53 -2.57 -17.54 -20.00
CA ARG A 53 -1.98 -18.65 -19.26
C ARG A 53 -0.51 -18.42 -19.01
N LEU A 54 0.23 -17.74 -19.87
CA LEU A 54 1.66 -17.47 -19.69
C LEU A 54 1.93 -16.34 -18.68
N HIS A 55 0.91 -15.56 -18.33
CA HIS A 55 1.02 -14.51 -17.32
C HIS A 55 1.32 -15.08 -15.92
N HIS A 56 2.14 -14.40 -15.13
CA HIS A 56 2.61 -14.88 -13.82
C HIS A 56 1.47 -15.14 -12.84
N THR A 57 0.36 -14.41 -12.92
CA THR A 57 -0.82 -14.63 -12.07
C THR A 57 -1.45 -16.01 -12.31
N TRP A 58 -1.55 -16.44 -13.58
CA TRP A 58 -2.05 -17.76 -13.93
C TRP A 58 -1.08 -18.85 -13.49
N ARG A 59 0.22 -18.66 -13.73
CA ARG A 59 1.26 -19.61 -13.33
C ARG A 59 1.33 -19.75 -11.81
N GLY A 60 1.30 -18.63 -11.08
CA GLY A 60 1.27 -18.61 -9.63
C GLY A 60 0.05 -19.33 -9.08
N PHE A 61 -1.13 -19.14 -9.67
CA PHE A 61 -2.34 -19.87 -9.31
C PHE A 61 -2.17 -21.39 -9.46
N GLU A 62 -1.71 -21.87 -10.62
CA GLU A 62 -1.54 -23.30 -10.87
C GLU A 62 -0.49 -23.93 -9.94
N LEU A 63 0.62 -23.23 -9.68
CA LEU A 63 1.65 -23.67 -8.74
C LEU A 63 1.11 -23.82 -7.31
N LEU A 64 0.37 -22.83 -6.82
CA LEU A 64 -0.16 -22.81 -5.46
C LEU A 64 -1.31 -23.79 -5.29
N LYS A 65 -2.21 -23.88 -6.28
CA LYS A 65 -3.34 -24.82 -6.29
C LYS A 65 -2.90 -26.28 -6.23
N ALA A 66 -1.74 -26.61 -6.78
CA ALA A 66 -1.19 -27.96 -6.75
C ALA A 66 -0.66 -28.39 -5.36
N LYS A 67 -0.50 -27.45 -4.42
CA LYS A 67 -0.01 -27.72 -3.06
C LYS A 67 -1.19 -28.01 -2.13
N ARG A 68 -1.16 -29.17 -1.46
CA ARG A 68 -2.25 -29.60 -0.56
C ARG A 68 -2.28 -28.79 0.74
N GLU A 69 -1.16 -28.19 1.09
CA GLU A 69 -0.96 -27.39 2.30
C GLU A 69 -1.57 -25.99 2.21
N TYR A 70 -1.88 -25.52 0.98
CA TYR A 70 -2.45 -24.20 0.74
C TYR A 70 -3.92 -24.29 0.39
N SER A 71 -4.73 -23.40 0.98
CA SER A 71 -6.13 -23.26 0.60
C SER A 71 -6.24 -22.62 -0.79
N LEU A 72 -7.35 -22.87 -1.46
CA LEU A 72 -7.61 -22.29 -2.79
C LEU A 72 -7.68 -20.75 -2.74
N LEU A 73 -7.99 -20.17 -1.58
CA LEU A 73 -7.99 -18.73 -1.36
C LEU A 73 -6.59 -18.11 -1.52
N ILE A 74 -5.55 -18.80 -1.03
CA ILE A 74 -4.15 -18.39 -1.20
C ILE A 74 -3.79 -18.37 -2.69
N ALA A 75 -4.16 -19.41 -3.44
CA ALA A 75 -3.91 -19.46 -4.88
C ALA A 75 -4.65 -18.34 -5.61
N HIS A 76 -5.89 -18.02 -5.21
CA HIS A 76 -6.67 -16.94 -5.83
C HIS A 76 -6.07 -15.55 -5.62
N VAL A 77 -5.30 -15.31 -4.56
CA VAL A 77 -4.55 -14.06 -4.40
C VAL A 77 -3.57 -13.87 -5.55
N ALA A 78 -2.73 -14.88 -5.83
CA ALA A 78 -1.83 -14.84 -6.97
C ALA A 78 -2.59 -14.67 -8.28
N PHE A 79 -3.76 -15.30 -8.42
CA PHE A 79 -4.53 -15.24 -9.65
C PHE A 79 -5.19 -13.89 -9.92
N GLN A 80 -5.58 -13.15 -8.86
CA GLN A 80 -6.49 -12.01 -8.96
C GLN A 80 -5.90 -10.66 -8.54
N HIS A 81 -4.68 -10.60 -7.99
CA HIS A 81 -4.14 -9.34 -7.47
C HIS A 81 -3.92 -8.24 -8.54
N HIS A 82 -3.94 -8.61 -9.83
CA HIS A 82 -3.94 -7.70 -10.99
C HIS A 82 -5.33 -7.47 -11.62
N GLU A 83 -6.39 -8.04 -11.05
CA GLU A 83 -7.77 -7.72 -11.43
C GLU A 83 -8.15 -6.35 -10.85
N THR A 84 -8.98 -5.61 -11.59
CA THR A 84 -9.42 -4.26 -11.22
C THR A 84 -10.93 -4.21 -11.13
N PRO A 85 -11.54 -3.46 -10.20
CA PRO A 85 -12.99 -3.36 -10.05
C PRO A 85 -13.76 -3.00 -11.34
N ASP A 86 -13.15 -2.23 -12.24
CA ASP A 86 -13.71 -1.85 -13.55
C ASP A 86 -13.67 -2.96 -14.62
N GLY A 87 -13.10 -4.13 -14.32
CA GLY A 87 -13.01 -5.26 -15.24
C GLY A 87 -11.95 -5.11 -16.33
N LEU A 88 -11.07 -4.11 -16.26
CA LEU A 88 -9.97 -3.92 -17.22
C LEU A 88 -8.70 -4.69 -16.85
N GLY A 89 -8.66 -5.26 -15.64
CA GLY A 89 -7.54 -6.01 -15.11
C GLY A 89 -7.32 -7.37 -15.78
N LYS A 90 -6.24 -8.03 -15.38
CA LYS A 90 -5.83 -9.33 -15.93
C LYS A 90 -5.70 -10.36 -14.81
N PRO A 91 -5.83 -11.67 -15.12
CA PRO A 91 -6.00 -12.24 -16.46
C PRO A 91 -7.46 -12.48 -16.89
N ARG A 92 -8.44 -12.43 -15.98
CA ARG A 92 -9.83 -12.83 -16.25
C ARG A 92 -10.79 -11.66 -16.43
N ARG A 93 -10.36 -10.41 -16.19
CA ARG A 93 -11.19 -9.21 -16.37
C ARG A 93 -12.43 -9.23 -15.48
N LEU A 94 -12.21 -9.57 -14.22
CA LEU A 94 -13.28 -9.70 -13.22
C LEU A 94 -13.78 -8.33 -12.80
N LEU A 95 -15.10 -8.20 -12.61
CA LEU A 95 -15.72 -7.01 -12.02
C LEU A 95 -15.66 -7.06 -10.49
N GLY A 96 -15.70 -5.90 -9.85
CA GLY A 96 -15.52 -5.70 -8.40
C GLY A 96 -15.98 -6.84 -7.49
N GLU A 97 -17.24 -7.26 -7.55
CA GLU A 97 -17.81 -8.30 -6.67
C GLU A 97 -17.27 -9.72 -6.94
N GLN A 98 -16.68 -9.97 -8.11
CA GLN A 98 -16.09 -11.25 -8.49
C GLN A 98 -14.64 -11.40 -8.01
N ILE A 99 -14.01 -10.30 -7.57
CA ILE A 99 -12.64 -10.29 -7.07
C ILE A 99 -12.66 -10.65 -5.59
N HIS A 100 -11.90 -11.67 -5.19
CA HIS A 100 -11.85 -12.11 -3.81
C HIS A 100 -11.29 -11.00 -2.90
N LEU A 101 -11.81 -10.88 -1.69
CA LEU A 101 -11.41 -9.88 -0.71
C LEU A 101 -9.89 -9.79 -0.53
N TYR A 102 -9.23 -10.95 -0.38
CA TYR A 102 -7.77 -10.98 -0.20
C TYR A 102 -7.01 -10.41 -1.40
N ALA A 103 -7.49 -10.67 -2.61
CA ALA A 103 -6.87 -10.13 -3.83
C ALA A 103 -7.06 -8.60 -3.93
N LYS A 104 -8.22 -8.08 -3.53
CA LYS A 104 -8.45 -6.62 -3.44
C LYS A 104 -7.49 -5.96 -2.44
N ILE A 105 -7.31 -6.56 -1.26
CA ILE A 105 -6.36 -6.09 -0.23
C ILE A 105 -4.92 -6.10 -0.77
N VAL A 106 -4.51 -7.21 -1.41
CA VAL A 106 -3.16 -7.37 -1.96
C VAL A 106 -2.93 -6.43 -3.14
N SER A 107 -3.93 -6.17 -3.99
CA SER A 107 -3.84 -5.22 -5.09
C SER A 107 -3.53 -3.79 -4.60
N ALA A 108 -4.19 -3.35 -3.52
CA ALA A 108 -3.91 -2.05 -2.90
C ALA A 108 -2.48 -1.97 -2.32
N ALA A 109 -2.06 -2.99 -1.57
CA ALA A 109 -0.72 -3.05 -1.00
C ALA A 109 0.38 -3.12 -2.07
N ASN A 110 0.18 -3.94 -3.10
CA ASN A 110 1.07 -4.10 -4.24
C ASN A 110 1.21 -2.78 -5.02
N THR A 111 0.10 -2.11 -5.29
CA THR A 111 0.10 -0.81 -5.99
C THR A 111 0.89 0.22 -5.20
N TYR A 112 0.67 0.32 -3.88
CA TYR A 112 1.40 1.27 -3.04
C TYR A 112 2.90 1.00 -3.05
N ASP A 113 3.32 -0.24 -2.80
CA ASP A 113 4.74 -0.59 -2.71
C ASP A 113 5.45 -0.42 -4.06
N ASN A 114 4.78 -0.69 -5.19
CA ASN A 114 5.30 -0.40 -6.53
C ASN A 114 5.46 1.11 -6.80
N LEU A 115 4.49 1.93 -6.36
CA LEU A 115 4.61 3.39 -6.48
C LEU A 115 5.81 3.93 -5.68
N LEU A 116 6.08 3.37 -4.50
CA LEU A 116 7.23 3.76 -3.68
C LEU A 116 8.58 3.28 -4.22
N GLN A 117 8.62 2.14 -4.91
CA GLN A 117 9.87 1.63 -5.50
C GLN A 117 10.18 2.31 -6.85
N GLY A 118 9.16 2.75 -7.58
CA GLY A 118 9.30 3.27 -8.94
C GLY A 118 9.47 2.15 -9.96
N SER A 119 9.60 2.52 -11.24
CA SER A 119 9.80 1.58 -12.34
C SER A 119 11.04 1.94 -13.15
N GLY A 120 11.96 0.99 -13.30
CA GLY A 120 13.12 1.13 -14.18
C GLY A 120 14.06 2.27 -13.75
N LEU A 121 14.06 3.37 -14.52
CA LEU A 121 14.92 4.54 -14.32
C LEU A 121 14.28 5.64 -13.46
N ASP A 122 12.97 5.55 -13.22
CA ASP A 122 12.25 6.57 -12.45
C ASP A 122 12.39 6.30 -10.95
N ALA A 123 12.69 7.36 -10.20
CA ALA A 123 12.69 7.30 -8.75
C ALA A 123 11.27 7.04 -8.23
N GLY A 124 11.17 6.23 -7.19
CA GLY A 124 9.91 5.99 -6.50
C GLY A 124 9.29 7.25 -5.92
N LEU A 125 7.96 7.23 -5.78
CA LEU A 125 7.19 8.35 -5.24
C LEU A 125 7.35 8.45 -3.72
N LEU A 126 7.23 9.66 -3.20
CA LEU A 126 7.07 9.87 -1.77
C LEU A 126 5.72 9.30 -1.29
N PRO A 127 5.61 8.81 -0.04
CA PRO A 127 4.38 8.21 0.50
C PRO A 127 3.10 9.03 0.25
N HIS A 128 3.15 10.33 0.48
CA HIS A 128 1.99 11.20 0.29
C HIS A 128 1.56 11.30 -1.18
N VAL A 129 2.51 11.38 -2.11
CA VAL A 129 2.23 11.39 -3.56
C VAL A 129 1.67 10.04 -4.00
N ALA A 130 2.26 8.93 -3.56
CA ALA A 130 1.74 7.60 -3.85
C ALA A 130 0.28 7.43 -3.39
N ILE A 131 -0.05 7.95 -2.20
CA ILE A 131 -1.41 7.94 -1.67
C ILE A 131 -2.36 8.78 -2.54
N GLU A 132 -1.96 9.97 -2.98
CA GLU A 132 -2.77 10.79 -3.91
C GLU A 132 -3.07 10.04 -5.21
N HIS A 133 -2.07 9.36 -5.79
CA HIS A 133 -2.25 8.52 -6.97
C HIS A 133 -3.23 7.36 -6.71
N MET A 134 -3.12 6.68 -5.57
CA MET A 134 -4.05 5.61 -5.21
C MET A 134 -5.48 6.13 -5.03
N MET A 135 -5.66 7.33 -4.46
CA MET A 135 -6.97 7.96 -4.32
C MET A 135 -7.62 8.27 -5.67
N ALA A 136 -6.82 8.68 -6.67
CA ALA A 136 -7.31 8.86 -8.04
C ALA A 136 -7.73 7.55 -8.72
N MET A 137 -7.24 6.40 -8.23
CA MET A 137 -7.58 5.05 -8.71
C MET A 137 -8.80 4.42 -8.01
N ALA A 138 -9.39 5.11 -7.03
CA ALA A 138 -10.45 4.56 -6.19
C ALA A 138 -11.74 4.30 -6.97
N GLY A 139 -12.23 3.06 -6.91
CA GLY A 139 -13.45 2.60 -7.60
C GLY A 139 -13.24 2.18 -9.06
N THR A 140 -12.04 2.35 -9.62
CA THR A 140 -11.70 1.89 -10.98
C THR A 140 -10.66 0.77 -10.91
N LYS A 141 -9.42 1.11 -10.53
CA LYS A 141 -8.33 0.14 -10.39
C LYS A 141 -8.24 -0.47 -9.00
N LEU A 142 -8.63 0.29 -7.98
CA LEU A 142 -8.60 -0.14 -6.58
C LEU A 142 -10.00 -0.12 -5.98
N ASP A 143 -10.30 -1.11 -5.14
CA ASP A 143 -11.55 -1.16 -4.40
C ASP A 143 -11.60 -0.03 -3.37
N ARG A 144 -12.72 0.70 -3.32
CA ARG A 144 -12.87 1.90 -2.51
C ARG A 144 -12.85 1.59 -1.01
N ASP A 145 -13.51 0.51 -0.59
CA ASP A 145 -13.60 0.15 0.82
C ASP A 145 -12.24 -0.31 1.34
N ILE A 146 -11.52 -1.09 0.52
CA ILE A 146 -10.13 -1.48 0.83
C ILE A 146 -9.23 -0.25 0.96
N LEU A 147 -9.37 0.73 0.07
CA LEU A 147 -8.55 1.93 0.13
C LEU A 147 -8.81 2.75 1.40
N ILE A 148 -10.06 2.82 1.87
CA ILE A 148 -10.40 3.46 3.15
C ILE A 148 -9.69 2.75 4.32
N HIS A 149 -9.67 1.42 4.33
CA HIS A 149 -8.96 0.66 5.35
C HIS A 149 -7.43 0.81 5.24
N PHE A 150 -6.90 0.90 4.03
CA PHE A 150 -5.48 1.17 3.78
C PHE A 150 -5.05 2.53 4.35
N LEU A 151 -5.81 3.61 4.11
CA LEU A 151 -5.49 4.94 4.63
C LEU A 151 -5.50 5.02 6.15
N ARG A 152 -6.31 4.20 6.83
CA ARG A 152 -6.32 4.11 8.29
C ARG A 152 -5.11 3.38 8.86
N THR A 153 -4.37 2.67 8.00
CA THR A 153 -3.29 1.77 8.36
C THR A 153 -1.92 2.38 8.06
N VAL A 154 -1.78 3.03 6.91
CA VAL A 154 -0.51 3.63 6.47
C VAL A 154 -0.47 5.12 6.84
N SER A 155 0.61 5.53 7.51
CA SER A 155 0.86 6.93 7.82
C SER A 155 1.37 7.66 6.57
N VAL A 156 0.68 8.72 6.14
CA VAL A 156 1.08 9.57 5.00
C VAL A 156 2.43 10.24 5.28
N TYR A 157 2.65 10.60 6.54
CA TYR A 157 3.85 11.26 7.02
C TYR A 157 4.41 10.49 8.21
N PRO A 158 5.26 9.47 8.03
CA PRO A 158 5.78 8.66 9.13
C PRO A 158 6.49 9.48 10.22
N THR A 159 6.50 8.98 11.45
CA THR A 159 7.23 9.63 12.55
C THR A 159 8.73 9.67 12.23
N GLY A 160 9.36 10.82 12.47
CA GLY A 160 10.79 11.05 12.22
C GLY A 160 11.11 11.77 10.92
N ILE A 161 10.17 11.92 9.98
CA ILE A 161 10.42 12.66 8.74
C ILE A 161 10.45 14.17 9.00
N SER A 162 11.30 14.86 8.23
CA SER A 162 11.38 16.33 8.27
C SER A 162 10.40 16.93 7.26
N VAL A 163 9.62 17.91 7.70
CA VAL A 163 8.58 18.56 6.88
C VAL A 163 8.66 20.07 6.99
N ARG A 164 8.24 20.75 5.93
CA ARG A 164 7.93 22.18 5.91
C ARG A 164 6.42 22.36 5.94
N LEU A 165 5.94 23.16 6.88
CA LEU A 165 4.53 23.54 6.98
C LEU A 165 4.21 24.71 6.04
N SER A 166 2.93 24.92 5.76
CA SER A 166 2.43 26.07 4.99
C SER A 166 2.77 27.46 5.60
N THR A 167 3.19 27.50 6.87
CA THR A 167 3.76 28.68 7.54
C THR A 167 5.23 28.93 7.19
N ARG A 168 5.84 28.08 6.36
CA ARG A 168 7.28 27.98 6.05
C ARG A 168 8.15 27.52 7.21
N GLU A 169 7.56 27.20 8.36
CA GLU A 169 8.28 26.60 9.49
C GLU A 169 8.65 25.16 9.16
N THR A 170 9.86 24.76 9.58
CA THR A 170 10.34 23.38 9.45
C THR A 170 10.19 22.65 10.78
N GLY A 171 9.79 21.38 10.72
CA GLY A 171 9.69 20.53 11.90
C GLY A 171 9.83 19.05 11.58
N VAL A 172 9.77 18.23 12.61
CA VAL A 172 9.82 16.76 12.51
C VAL A 172 8.48 16.20 12.93
N VAL A 173 7.98 15.20 12.20
CA VAL A 173 6.75 14.51 12.59
C VAL A 173 7.01 13.66 13.84
N VAL A 174 6.26 13.90 14.91
CA VAL A 174 6.43 13.24 16.22
C VAL A 174 5.23 12.40 16.66
N GLY A 175 4.10 12.49 15.96
CA GLY A 175 2.90 11.75 16.31
C GLY A 175 1.93 11.56 15.14
N GLN A 176 1.11 10.52 15.23
CA GLN A 176 0.10 10.16 14.23
C GLN A 176 -1.28 10.06 14.87
N HIS A 177 -2.31 10.44 14.12
CA HIS A 177 -3.69 10.23 14.51
C HIS A 177 -4.29 9.03 13.79
N ARG A 178 -5.01 8.19 14.54
CA ARG A 178 -5.79 7.09 13.94
C ARG A 178 -6.86 7.68 13.02
N GLY A 179 -6.87 7.25 11.77
CA GLY A 179 -7.85 7.66 10.77
C GLY A 179 -7.64 9.06 10.16
N LEU A 180 -6.59 9.79 10.54
CA LEU A 180 -6.22 11.07 9.95
C LEU A 180 -4.74 11.07 9.56
N PRO A 181 -4.30 10.18 8.65
CA PRO A 181 -2.88 9.97 8.37
C PRO A 181 -2.20 11.20 7.76
N GLY A 182 -2.95 12.09 7.10
CA GLY A 182 -2.45 13.36 6.54
C GLY A 182 -2.40 14.53 7.54
N ARG A 183 -2.77 14.32 8.80
CA ARG A 183 -2.80 15.36 9.85
C ARG A 183 -1.92 14.97 11.05
N PRO A 184 -0.60 14.80 10.89
CA PRO A 184 0.27 14.40 12.00
C PRO A 184 0.47 15.50 13.05
N VAL A 185 1.12 15.15 14.15
CA VAL A 185 1.69 16.12 15.10
C VAL A 185 3.13 16.42 14.69
N VAL A 186 3.47 17.69 14.51
CA VAL A 186 4.77 18.16 14.04
C VAL A 186 5.45 18.98 15.13
N ARG A 187 6.69 18.62 15.49
CA ARG A 187 7.53 19.39 16.41
C ARG A 187 8.41 20.35 15.63
N ILE A 188 8.18 21.65 15.85
CA ILE A 188 8.94 22.75 15.27
C ILE A 188 10.03 23.15 16.28
N ILE A 189 11.26 23.28 15.81
CA ILE A 189 12.39 23.75 16.62
C ILE A 189 12.84 25.10 16.04
N LYS A 190 12.70 26.16 16.82
CA LYS A 190 13.22 27.49 16.47
C LYS A 190 14.46 27.78 17.28
N GLN A 191 15.52 28.24 16.60
CA GLN A 191 16.66 28.79 17.30
C GLN A 191 16.30 30.20 17.76
N GLY A 192 16.20 30.41 19.07
CA GLY A 192 16.04 31.75 19.64
C GLY A 192 17.33 32.55 19.48
N GLY A 193 17.28 33.86 19.78
CA GLY A 193 18.51 34.65 19.88
C GLY A 193 19.39 34.11 21.02
N GLY A 194 20.46 33.38 20.69
CA GLY A 194 21.36 32.73 21.66
C GLY A 194 21.54 31.22 21.44
N LYS A 195 21.87 30.48 22.51
CA LYS A 195 21.95 28.99 22.54
C LYS A 195 20.63 28.31 22.97
N GLU A 196 19.56 29.07 23.16
CA GLU A 196 18.26 28.53 23.57
C GLU A 196 17.41 28.12 22.36
N TYR A 197 16.76 26.97 22.47
CA TYR A 197 15.85 26.43 21.46
C TYR A 197 14.42 26.51 21.98
N ASP A 198 13.52 27.13 21.20
CA ASP A 198 12.08 27.09 21.44
C ASP A 198 11.50 25.88 20.69
N VAL A 199 10.86 24.98 21.43
CA VAL A 199 10.32 23.72 20.91
C VAL A 199 8.81 23.75 21.05
N LYS A 200 8.10 23.71 19.91
CA LYS A 200 6.64 23.74 19.86
C LYS A 200 6.10 22.54 19.12
N GLU A 201 5.15 21.83 19.73
CA GLU A 201 4.38 20.80 19.05
C GLU A 201 3.10 21.37 18.44
N MET A 202 2.87 21.05 17.18
CA MET A 202 1.75 21.51 16.39
C MET A 202 0.92 20.31 15.94
N ASP A 203 -0.31 20.22 16.46
CA ASP A 203 -1.25 19.19 16.07
C ASP A 203 -2.05 19.64 14.83
N LEU A 204 -1.74 19.10 13.67
CA LEU A 204 -2.39 19.50 12.42
C LEU A 204 -3.85 19.06 12.34
N ALA A 205 -4.33 18.15 13.20
CA ALA A 205 -5.75 17.83 13.29
C ALA A 205 -6.55 18.91 14.01
N LYS A 206 -5.92 19.66 14.94
CA LYS A 206 -6.53 20.81 15.63
C LYS A 206 -6.42 22.10 14.83
N HIS A 207 -5.39 22.23 14.02
CA HIS A 207 -5.13 23.40 13.17
C HIS A 207 -5.43 23.09 11.70
N THR A 208 -6.72 23.10 11.34
CA THR A 208 -7.21 22.60 10.04
C THR A 208 -6.71 23.38 8.81
N THR A 209 -6.26 24.63 8.99
CA THR A 209 -5.68 25.48 7.94
C THR A 209 -4.17 25.29 7.75
N LEU A 210 -3.51 24.57 8.66
CA LEU A 210 -2.09 24.21 8.53
C LEU A 210 -1.95 22.87 7.83
N PHE A 211 -1.03 22.79 6.86
CA PHE A 211 -0.74 21.57 6.12
C PHE A 211 0.76 21.45 5.87
N ILE A 212 1.20 20.24 5.55
CA ILE A 212 2.57 19.97 5.12
C ILE A 212 2.67 20.40 3.66
N GLU A 213 3.53 21.38 3.39
CA GLU A 213 3.81 21.91 2.05
C GLU A 213 4.86 21.04 1.35
N HIS A 214 5.91 20.64 2.07
CA HIS A 214 6.98 19.79 1.53
C HIS A 214 7.50 18.79 2.55
N VAL A 215 7.85 17.59 2.08
CA VAL A 215 8.71 16.64 2.80
C VAL A 215 10.17 16.96 2.44
N LEU A 216 11.02 17.13 3.43
CA LEU A 216 12.41 17.59 3.26
C LEU A 216 13.42 16.44 3.30
N ALA A 217 13.12 15.38 4.05
CA ALA A 217 13.89 14.13 4.17
C ALA A 217 13.06 13.07 4.90
#